data_AF-A0A0F9DLS1-F1
#
_entry.id   AF-A0A0F9DLS1-F1
#
_cell.length_a   1.000
_cell.length_b   1.000
_cell.length_c   1.000
_cell.angle_alpha   90.00
_cell.angle_beta   90.00
_cell.angle_gamma   90.00
#
_symmetry.space_group_name_H-M   'P 1'
#
loop_
_entity.id
_entity.type
_entity.pdbx_description
1 polymer ?
#
loop_
_entity_poly.entity_id
_entity_poly.type
_entity_poly.pdbx_seq_one_letter_code
_entity_poly.pdbx_strand_id
1 'polypeptide(L)'
;MPRKMTDRKTLKDLEGWTQTPISTPSVLRPESAGYTVFMSPDEKRVAQVEMTTEAVSIIFNRETRRIEYIHPITTVGMERMGVTREMMERMLGRGYDSV
;
A
#
# COMPACT_ATOMS: atom_id res chain seq x y z
N MET A 1 -23.04 16.40 12.21
CA MET A 1 -21.65 16.26 12.68
C MET A 1 -20.79 15.87 11.48
N PRO A 2 -19.78 16.65 11.07
CA PRO A 2 -18.89 16.21 10.01
C PRO A 2 -18.09 15.01 10.53
N ARG A 3 -18.16 13.88 9.83
CA ARG A 3 -17.34 12.70 10.13
C ARG A 3 -15.88 13.16 10.10
N LYS A 4 -15.14 12.97 11.21
CA LYS A 4 -13.68 13.14 11.24
C LYS A 4 -13.13 12.43 10.01
N MET A 5 -12.51 13.21 9.13
CA MET A 5 -11.85 12.73 7.93
C MET A 5 -10.64 11.92 8.42
N THR A 6 -10.84 10.61 8.63
CA THR A 6 -9.79 9.66 9.02
C THR A 6 -8.61 9.84 8.07
N ASP A 7 -7.42 10.12 8.63
CA ASP A 7 -6.17 10.50 7.96
C ASP A 7 -6.00 9.82 6.60
N ARG A 8 -6.33 10.56 5.53
CA ARG A 8 -6.06 10.12 4.17
C ARG A 8 -4.63 10.50 3.83
N LYS A 9 -3.80 9.50 3.55
CA LYS A 9 -2.46 9.71 2.99
C LYS A 9 -2.55 9.80 1.46
N THR A 10 -1.74 10.68 0.91
CA THR A 10 -1.67 11.04 -0.51
C THR A 10 -0.25 10.93 -1.02
N LEU A 11 -0.05 11.08 -2.33
CA LEU A 11 1.28 11.08 -2.94
C LEU A 11 2.21 12.14 -2.32
N LYS A 12 1.66 13.28 -1.90
CA LYS A 12 2.42 14.34 -1.20
C LYS A 12 3.05 13.87 0.12
N ASP A 13 2.41 12.94 0.82
CA ASP A 13 2.93 12.36 2.07
C ASP A 13 4.15 11.44 1.84
N LEU A 14 4.47 11.15 0.58
CA LEU A 14 5.61 10.32 0.16
C LEU A 14 6.73 11.17 -0.49
N GLU A 15 6.78 12.47 -0.22
CA GLU A 15 7.86 13.32 -0.70
C GLU A 15 9.23 12.74 -0.30
N GLY A 16 10.14 12.64 -1.28
CA GLY A 16 11.46 12.01 -1.11
C GLY A 16 11.48 10.49 -1.28
N TRP A 17 10.34 9.81 -1.42
CA TRP A 17 10.29 8.38 -1.74
C TRP A 17 10.56 8.17 -3.23
N THR A 18 11.20 7.05 -3.57
CA THR A 18 11.54 6.73 -4.95
C THR A 18 10.46 5.84 -5.56
N GLN A 19 9.94 6.26 -6.73
CA GLN A 19 9.08 5.41 -7.53
C GLN A 19 9.89 4.18 -7.98
N THR A 20 9.41 2.99 -7.63
CA THR A 20 10.11 1.74 -7.94
C THR A 20 9.49 1.13 -9.20
N PRO A 21 10.29 0.85 -10.27
CA PRO A 21 9.80 0.06 -11.38
C PRO A 21 9.38 -1.31 -10.84
N ILE A 22 8.18 -1.75 -11.21
CA ILE A 22 7.46 -2.85 -10.59
C ILE A 22 8.23 -4.16 -10.78
N SER A 23 9.10 -4.47 -9.82
CA SER A 23 9.48 -5.84 -9.44
C SER A 23 8.71 -6.29 -8.20
N THR A 24 7.67 -5.55 -7.82
CA THR A 24 6.86 -5.83 -6.64
C THR A 24 5.97 -7.04 -6.85
N PRO A 25 5.71 -7.83 -5.79
CA PRO A 25 5.00 -9.09 -5.91
C PRO A 25 3.60 -8.95 -6.50
N SER A 26 3.20 -9.96 -7.26
CA SER A 26 1.93 -10.09 -7.99
C SER A 26 0.67 -9.86 -7.14
N VAL A 27 0.81 -9.84 -5.81
CA VAL A 27 -0.24 -9.52 -4.82
C VAL A 27 -0.64 -8.04 -4.91
N LEU A 28 0.30 -7.14 -5.18
CA LEU A 28 0.06 -5.74 -5.50
C LEU A 28 -0.17 -5.64 -7.01
N ARG A 29 -1.29 -6.18 -7.49
CA ARG A 29 -1.61 -6.27 -8.93
C ARG A 29 -1.39 -4.91 -9.63
N PRO A 30 -0.34 -4.76 -10.44
CA PRO A 30 -0.11 -3.55 -11.24
C PRO A 30 -0.93 -3.57 -12.54
N GLU A 31 -1.63 -4.68 -12.83
CA GLU A 31 -2.42 -4.85 -14.05
C GLU A 31 -3.66 -3.95 -14.12
N SER A 32 -4.12 -3.39 -13.00
CA SER A 32 -5.00 -2.23 -13.02
C SER A 32 -4.16 -0.98 -13.25
N ALA A 33 -4.23 -0.41 -14.46
CA ALA A 33 -3.46 0.71 -15.03
C ALA A 33 -3.47 2.06 -14.24
N GLY A 34 -3.70 2.03 -12.94
CA GLY A 34 -3.79 3.19 -12.07
C GLY A 34 -2.99 3.07 -10.79
N TYR A 35 -2.20 2.01 -10.54
CA TYR A 35 -1.39 1.90 -9.31
C TYR A 35 0.12 1.97 -9.57
N THR A 36 0.85 2.54 -8.63
CA THR A 36 2.32 2.63 -8.63
C THR A 36 2.85 2.36 -7.22
N VAL A 37 4.07 1.84 -7.13
CA VAL A 37 4.75 1.60 -5.85
C VAL A 37 5.87 2.60 -5.64
N PHE A 38 5.98 3.09 -4.41
CA PHE A 38 7.04 3.95 -3.92
C PHE A 38 7.80 3.25 -2.80
N MET A 39 9.12 3.43 -2.76
CA MET A 39 10.01 2.91 -1.72
C MET A 39 10.50 4.08 -0.86
N SER A 40 10.50 3.92 0.46
CA SER A 40 11.07 4.92 1.35
C SER A 40 12.59 5.04 1.17
N PRO A 41 13.21 6.18 1.52
CA PRO A 41 14.66 6.38 1.38
C PRO A 41 15.52 5.35 2.14
N ASP A 42 15.02 4.81 3.26
CA ASP A 42 15.67 3.74 4.03
C ASP A 42 15.39 2.33 3.48
N GLU A 43 14.62 2.23 2.39
CA GLU A 43 14.15 1.01 1.74
C GLU A 43 13.32 0.06 2.63
N LYS A 44 12.96 0.50 3.84
CA LYS A 44 12.22 -0.31 4.81
C LYS A 44 10.72 -0.32 4.56
N ARG A 45 10.19 0.69 3.87
CA ARG A 45 8.75 0.84 3.63
C ARG A 45 8.46 0.94 2.16
N VAL A 46 7.29 0.44 1.81
CA VAL A 46 6.72 0.48 0.47
C VAL A 46 5.31 1.00 0.56
N ALA A 47 4.96 1.91 -0.33
CA ALA A 47 3.64 2.48 -0.43
C ALA A 47 3.05 2.14 -1.80
N GLN A 48 1.83 1.61 -1.83
CA GLN A 48 1.04 1.48 -3.05
C GLN A 48 0.17 2.72 -3.19
N VAL A 49 0.22 3.37 -4.35
CA VAL A 49 -0.48 4.63 -4.65
C VAL A 49 -1.36 4.45 -5.87
N GLU A 50 -2.61 4.88 -5.80
CA GLU A 50 -3.49 5.02 -6.94
C GLU A 50 -3.21 6.36 -7.64
N MET A 51 -2.55 6.33 -8.79
CA MET A 51 -2.07 7.52 -9.51
C MET A 51 -3.21 8.37 -10.09
N THR A 52 -4.39 7.81 -10.34
CA THR A 52 -5.55 8.59 -10.82
C THR A 52 -6.10 9.53 -9.75
N THR A 53 -6.06 9.10 -8.48
CA THR A 53 -6.57 9.88 -7.34
C THR A 53 -5.47 10.36 -6.40
N GLU A 54 -4.21 10.05 -6.73
CA GLU A 54 -3.01 10.23 -5.89
C GLU A 54 -3.16 9.72 -4.45
N ALA A 55 -4.02 8.73 -4.25
CA ALA A 55 -4.34 8.22 -2.92
C ALA A 55 -3.38 7.08 -2.56
N VAL A 56 -2.75 7.17 -1.38
CA VAL A 56 -1.99 6.03 -0.85
C VAL A 56 -3.00 4.98 -0.45
N SER A 57 -2.93 3.79 -1.04
CA SER A 57 -3.79 2.65 -0.70
C SER A 57 -3.26 1.94 0.54
N ILE A 58 -1.96 1.61 0.57
CA ILE A 58 -1.33 0.84 1.65
C ILE A 58 0.09 1.35 1.85
N ILE A 59 0.54 1.40 3.11
CA ILE A 59 1.97 1.47 3.46
C ILE A 59 2.33 0.20 4.23
N PHE A 60 3.30 -0.54 3.72
CA PHE A 60 3.80 -1.77 4.32
C PHE A 60 5.25 -1.58 4.75
N ASN A 61 5.57 -1.98 5.97
CA ASN A 61 6.92 -2.02 6.50
C ASN A 61 7.50 -3.42 6.27
N ARG A 62 8.51 -3.49 5.40
CA ARG A 62 9.18 -4.73 4.99
C ARG A 62 10.00 -5.35 6.11
N GLU A 63 10.63 -4.52 6.95
CA GLU A 63 11.46 -4.97 8.07
C GLU A 63 10.61 -5.68 9.13
N THR A 64 9.48 -5.09 9.51
CA THR A 64 8.60 -5.66 10.55
C THR A 64 7.52 -6.59 9.98
N ARG A 65 7.37 -6.62 8.65
CA ARG A 65 6.32 -7.34 7.92
C ARG A 65 4.91 -6.96 8.36
N ARG A 66 4.69 -5.68 8.68
CA ARG A 66 3.41 -5.13 9.13
C ARG A 66 2.92 -4.06 8.22
N ILE A 67 1.60 -3.97 8.09
CA ILE A 67 0.98 -2.82 7.44
C ILE A 67 0.99 -1.65 8.44
N GLU A 68 1.50 -0.50 8.02
CA GLU A 68 1.48 0.75 8.80
C GLU A 68 0.24 1.58 8.47
N TYR A 69 -0.29 1.46 7.25
CA TYR A 69 -1.45 2.20 6.79
C TYR A 69 -2.29 1.41 5.79
N ILE A 70 -3.62 1.52 5.90
CA ILE A 70 -4.59 1.04 4.89
C ILE A 70 -5.60 2.16 4.68
N HIS A 71 -5.80 2.53 3.42
CA HIS A 71 -6.80 3.51 3.05
C HIS A 71 -8.21 2.98 3.36
N PRO A 72 -9.14 3.81 3.88
CA PRO A 72 -10.48 3.34 4.25
C PRO A 72 -11.25 2.65 3.12
N ILE A 73 -11.08 3.09 1.86
CA ILE A 73 -11.71 2.43 0.70
C ILE A 73 -11.14 1.03 0.49
N THR A 74 -9.82 0.88 0.65
CA THR A 74 -9.14 -0.42 0.57
C THR A 74 -9.62 -1.34 1.69
N THR A 75 -9.81 -0.84 2.91
CA THR A 75 -10.39 -1.60 4.03
C THR A 75 -11.78 -2.15 3.69
N VAL A 76 -12.66 -1.31 3.14
CA VAL A 76 -14.01 -1.74 2.71
C VAL A 76 -13.93 -2.81 1.62
N GLY A 77 -12.98 -2.67 0.68
CA GLY A 77 -12.72 -3.69 -0.34
C GLY A 77 -12.27 -5.02 0.27
N MET A 78 -11.35 -4.99 1.23
CA MET A 78 -10.87 -6.16 1.96
C MET A 78 -12.00 -6.87 2.71
N GLU A 79 -12.83 -6.13 3.44
CA GLU A 79 -13.99 -6.65 4.18
C GLU A 79 -14.96 -7.39 3.25
N ARG A 80 -15.27 -6.80 2.10
CA ARG A 80 -16.15 -7.40 1.08
C ARG A 80 -15.58 -8.71 0.51
N MET A 81 -14.26 -8.80 0.42
CA MET A 81 -13.56 -10.00 -0.07
C MET A 81 -13.27 -11.02 1.04
N GLY A 82 -13.64 -10.74 2.30
CA GLY A 82 -13.31 -11.61 3.44
C GLY A 82 -11.81 -11.68 3.73
N VAL A 83 -11.03 -10.68 3.31
CA VAL A 83 -9.58 -10.61 3.53
C VAL A 83 -9.30 -9.86 4.82
N THR A 84 -8.64 -10.52 5.78
CA THR A 84 -8.20 -9.84 7.01
C THR A 84 -6.87 -9.11 6.79
N ARG A 85 -6.55 -8.18 7.69
CA ARG A 85 -5.26 -7.48 7.69
C ARG A 85 -4.09 -8.45 7.80
N GLU A 86 -4.18 -9.44 8.68
CA GLU A 86 -3.13 -10.44 8.89
C GLU A 86 -2.92 -11.31 7.65
N MET A 87 -4.02 -11.66 6.96
CA MET A 87 -3.92 -12.35 5.66
C MET A 87 -3.17 -11.49 4.66
N MET A 88 -3.48 -10.19 4.59
CA MET A 88 -2.80 -9.26 3.69
C MET A 88 -1.32 -9.05 4.04
N GLU A 89 -0.99 -8.86 5.32
CA GLU A 89 0.40 -8.81 5.81
C GLU A 89 1.20 -10.06 5.40
N ARG A 90 0.61 -11.25 5.54
CA ARG A 90 1.24 -12.51 5.11
C ARG A 90 1.43 -12.57 3.60
N MET A 91 0.43 -12.17 2.81
CA MET A 91 0.52 -12.18 1.34
C MET A 91 1.58 -11.19 0.84
N LEU A 92 1.59 -9.97 1.37
CA LEU A 92 2.60 -8.96 1.04
C LEU A 92 3.99 -9.43 1.46
N GLY A 93 4.16 -9.90 2.68
CA GLY A 93 5.44 -10.41 3.18
C GLY A 93 6.03 -11.52 2.31
N ARG A 94 5.22 -12.54 1.96
CA ARG A 94 5.66 -13.62 1.04
C ARG A 94 6.03 -13.11 -0.34
N GLY A 95 5.26 -12.15 -0.84
CA GLY A 95 5.53 -11.54 -2.12
C GLY A 95 6.91 -10.86 -2.15
N TYR A 96 7.26 -10.11 -1.10
CA TYR A 96 8.54 -9.41 -1.02
C TYR A 96 9.73 -10.33 -0.75
N ASP A 97 9.54 -11.51 -0.16
CA ASP A 97 10.59 -12.51 0.01
C ASP A 97 10.98 -13.20 -1.33
N SER A 98 10.14 -13.07 -2.36
CA SER A 98 10.29 -13.78 -3.64
C SER A 98 11.00 -12.98 -4.73
N VAL A 99 11.49 -11.77 -4.40
CA VAL A 99 12.14 -10.80 -5.29
C VAL A 99 13.56 -10.55 -4.80
#